data_AF-A0A653DN55-F1
#
_entry.id   AF-A0A653DN55-F1
#
_cell.length_a   1.000
_cell.length_b   1.000
_cell.length_c   1.000
_cell.angle_alpha   90.00
_cell.angle_beta   90.00
_cell.angle_gamma   90.00
#
_symmetry.space_group_name_H-M   'P 1'
#
loop_
_entity.id
_entity.type
_entity.pdbx_description
1 polymer ?
#
loop_
_entity_poly.entity_id
_entity_poly.type
_entity_poly.pdbx_seq_one_letter_code
_entity_poly.pdbx_strand_id
1 'polypeptide(L)' 'MSGAVGKAAKPQLRGLLHQQIKFNIILAAAVAGVAAVATKVFVNDHRKNLYANFYKSYDIEKSFHQMRKKGLFDSCEP' A
#
# COMPACT_ATOMS: atom_id res chain seq x y z
N MET A 1 -12.97 -50.39 31.73
CA MET A 1 -12.27 -50.01 30.48
C MET A 1 -11.22 -48.96 30.83
N SER A 2 -10.04 -49.39 31.30
CA SER A 2 -8.95 -48.46 31.61
C SER A 2 -8.24 -48.14 30.29
N GLY A 3 -8.50 -46.96 29.74
CA GLY A 3 -7.98 -46.52 28.44
C GLY A 3 -6.46 -46.37 28.50
N ALA A 4 -5.78 -46.88 27.48
CA ALA A 4 -4.32 -46.80 27.36
C ALA A 4 -3.84 -45.35 27.44
N VAL A 5 -3.10 -45.02 28.50
CA VAL A 5 -2.36 -43.75 28.61
C VAL A 5 -1.20 -43.82 27.61
N GLY A 6 -1.37 -43.18 26.45
CA GLY A 6 -0.30 -43.04 25.47
C GLY A 6 0.85 -42.21 26.04
N LYS A 7 2.08 -42.74 26.02
CA LYS A 7 3.28 -41.96 26.35
C LYS A 7 3.48 -40.86 25.31
N ALA A 8 3.49 -39.60 25.74
CA ALA A 8 3.79 -38.47 24.87
C ALA A 8 5.24 -38.56 24.35
N ALA A 9 5.40 -38.37 23.04
CA ALA A 9 6.72 -38.29 22.43
C ALA A 9 7.46 -37.03 22.92
N LYS A 10 8.79 -37.12 23.07
CA LYS A 10 9.59 -35.99 23.57
C LYS A 10 9.53 -34.83 22.57
N PRO A 11 9.12 -33.62 22.97
CA PRO A 11 9.05 -32.48 22.08
C PRO A 11 10.46 -31.97 21.74
N GLN A 12 10.55 -31.08 20.75
CA GLN A 12 11.79 -30.39 20.43
C GLN A 12 12.16 -29.44 21.59
N LEU A 13 13.35 -29.60 22.17
CA LEU A 13 13.83 -28.81 23.32
C LEU A 13 14.99 -27.87 22.97
N ARG A 14 15.50 -27.91 21.74
CA ARG A 14 16.66 -27.11 21.30
C ARG A 14 16.39 -26.48 19.94
N GLY A 15 17.03 -25.33 19.69
CA GLY A 15 16.95 -24.65 18.39
C GLY A 15 15.61 -23.96 18.10
N LEU A 16 14.72 -23.85 19.09
CA LEU A 16 13.38 -23.25 18.94
C LEU A 16 13.46 -21.81 18.42
N LEU A 17 14.36 -21.00 18.99
CA LEU A 17 14.56 -19.60 18.56
C LEU A 17 15.01 -19.51 17.10
N HIS A 18 15.98 -20.34 16.70
CA HIS A 18 16.49 -20.33 15.33
C HIS A 18 15.42 -20.74 14.31
N GLN A 19 14.57 -21.71 14.65
CA GLN A 19 13.43 -22.10 13.83
C GLN A 19 12.41 -20.96 13.68
N GLN A 20 12.12 -20.26 14.78
CA GLN A 20 11.20 -19.13 14.78
C GLN A 20 11.74 -17.95 13.97
N ILE A 21 13.03 -17.62 14.10
CA ILE A 21 13.67 -16.54 13.32
C ILE A 21 13.59 -16.84 11.83
N LYS A 22 13.90 -18.07 11.41
CA LYS A 22 13.82 -18.47 9.99
C LYS A 22 12.42 -18.26 9.42
N PHE A 23 11.39 -18.69 10.14
CA PHE A 23 10.01 -18.51 9.73
C PHE A 23 9.63 -17.03 9.66
N ASN A 24 9.98 -16.26 10.69
CA ASN A 24 9.65 -14.84 10.76
C ASN A 24 10.31 -14.01 9.66
N ILE A 25 11.55 -14.33 9.25
CA ILE A 25 12.23 -13.63 8.16
C ILE A 25 11.49 -13.84 6.83
N ILE A 26 11.08 -15.07 6.55
CA ILE A 26 10.32 -15.40 5.33
C ILE A 26 8.97 -14.65 5.33
N LEU A 27 8.27 -14.70 6.47
CA LEU A 27 6.99 -14.00 6.62
C LEU A 27 7.15 -12.49 6.47
N ALA A 28 8.17 -11.89 7.08
CA ALA A 28 8.45 -10.47 7.00
C ALA A 28 8.74 -10.04 5.55
N ALA A 29 9.54 -10.80 4.82
CA ALA A 29 9.81 -10.53 3.41
C ALA A 29 8.54 -10.60 2.55
N ALA A 30 7.69 -11.60 2.78
CA ALA A 30 6.41 -11.73 2.08
C ALA A 30 5.48 -10.55 2.36
N VAL A 31 5.30 -10.18 3.64
CA VAL A 31 4.45 -9.05 4.04
C VAL A 31 4.98 -7.73 3.48
N ALA A 32 6.29 -7.50 3.53
CA ALA A 32 6.92 -6.31 2.95
C ALA A 32 6.70 -6.24 1.44
N GLY A 33 6.84 -7.36 0.72
CA GLY A 33 6.57 -7.45 -0.71
C GLY A 33 5.11 -7.11 -1.05
N VAL A 34 4.15 -7.66 -0.31
CA VAL A 34 2.72 -7.36 -0.48
C VAL A 34 2.44 -5.88 -0.22
N ALA A 35 2.98 -5.32 0.86
CA ALA A 35 2.80 -3.91 1.19
C ALA A 35 3.38 -2.97 0.12
N ALA A 36 4.54 -3.32 -0.46
CA ALA A 36 5.15 -2.55 -1.54
C ALA A 36 4.27 -2.55 -2.79
N VAL A 37 3.77 -3.72 -3.20
CA VAL A 37 2.87 -3.84 -4.37
C VAL A 37 1.56 -3.10 -4.13
N ALA A 38 0.96 -3.26 -2.95
CA ALA A 38 -0.27 -2.56 -2.58
C ALA A 38 -0.09 -1.03 -2.66
N THR A 39 1.00 -0.51 -2.10
CA THR A 39 1.30 0.94 -2.15
C THR A 39 1.52 1.41 -3.58
N LYS A 40 2.23 0.63 -4.40
CA LYS A 40 2.44 0.97 -5.82
C LYS A 40 1.12 1.07 -6.59
N VAL A 41 0.24 0.08 -6.45
CA VAL A 41 -1.02 0.03 -7.22
C VAL A 41 -2.04 1.03 -6.69
N PHE A 42 -2.31 1.02 -5.38
CA PHE A 42 -3.41 1.79 -4.82
C PHE A 42 -3.07 3.27 -4.58
N VAL A 43 -1.79 3.60 -4.37
CA VAL A 43 -1.37 4.99 -4.12
C VAL A 43 -0.70 5.57 -5.34
N ASN A 44 0.40 4.96 -5.80
CA ASN A 44 1.25 5.60 -6.81
C ASN A 44 0.57 5.60 -8.19
N ASP A 45 0.13 4.45 -8.67
CA ASP A 45 -0.51 4.34 -9.97
C ASP A 45 -1.85 5.07 -9.98
N HIS A 46 -2.64 4.99 -8.90
CA HIS A 46 -3.87 5.76 -8.76
C HIS A 46 -3.63 7.27 -8.91
N ARG A 47 -2.65 7.83 -8.18
CA ARG A 47 -2.29 9.25 -8.30
C ARG A 47 -1.87 9.60 -9.72
N LYS A 48 -0.97 8.83 -10.33
CA LYS A 48 -0.53 9.06 -11.71
C LYS A 48 -1.70 9.07 -12.69
N ASN A 49 -2.64 8.13 -12.54
CA ASN A 49 -3.84 8.06 -13.36
C ASN A 49 -4.76 9.27 -13.15
N LEU A 50 -4.93 9.74 -11.92
CA LEU A 50 -5.73 10.93 -11.65
C LEU A 50 -5.15 12.18 -12.35
N TYR A 51 -3.84 12.41 -12.23
CA TYR A 51 -3.19 13.53 -12.91
C TYR A 51 -3.28 13.38 -14.44
N ALA A 52 -3.01 12.18 -14.97
CA ALA A 52 -3.13 11.92 -16.41
C ALA A 52 -4.55 12.18 -16.92
N ASN A 53 -5.57 11.73 -16.18
CA ASN A 53 -6.97 11.94 -16.53
C ASN A 53 -7.38 13.41 -16.45
N PHE A 54 -6.89 14.15 -15.46
CA PHE A 54 -7.14 15.59 -15.35
C PHE A 54 -6.60 16.32 -16.58
N TYR A 55 -5.32 16.11 -16.94
CA TYR A 55 -4.71 16.80 -18.07
C TYR A 55 -5.17 16.32 -19.44
N LYS A 56 -5.81 15.15 -19.54
CA LYS A 56 -6.31 14.62 -20.82
C LYS A 56 -7.36 15.52 -21.48
N SER A 57 -8.18 16.19 -20.69
CA SER A 57 -9.25 17.08 -21.16
C SER A 57 -9.16 18.49 -20.58
N TYR A 58 -8.03 18.83 -19.96
CA TYR A 58 -7.85 20.13 -19.34
C TYR A 58 -7.63 21.23 -20.39
N ASP A 59 -8.54 22.19 -20.41
CA ASP A 59 -8.43 23.41 -21.21
C ASP A 59 -7.97 24.57 -20.30
N ILE A 60 -6.77 25.06 -20.59
CA ILE A 60 -6.10 26.11 -19.82
C ILE A 60 -6.84 27.44 -19.99
N GLU A 61 -7.33 27.76 -21.19
CA GLU A 61 -8.02 29.03 -21.42
C GLU A 61 -9.36 29.04 -20.70
N LYS A 62 -10.11 27.94 -20.79
CA LYS A 62 -11.39 27.81 -20.09
C LYS A 62 -11.24 27.95 -18.57
N SER A 63 -10.24 27.27 -17.98
CA SER A 63 -9.96 27.36 -16.55
C SER A 63 -9.49 28.76 -16.15
N PHE A 64 -8.63 29.39 -16.95
CA PHE A 64 -8.21 30.77 -16.76
C PHE A 64 -9.40 31.73 -16.78
N HIS A 65 -10.27 31.66 -17.78
CA HIS A 65 -11.45 32.51 -17.85
C HIS A 65 -12.42 32.29 -16.69
N GLN A 66 -12.56 31.06 -16.19
CA GLN A 66 -13.34 30.78 -14.98
C GLN A 66 -12.74 31.45 -13.74
N MET A 67 -11.42 31.46 -13.60
CA MET A 67 -10.73 32.12 -12.48
C MET A 67 -10.75 33.64 -12.62
N ARG A 68 -10.53 34.15 -13.83
CA ARG A 68 -10.58 35.57 -14.18
C ARG A 68 -11.95 36.16 -13.84
N LYS A 69 -13.04 35.55 -14.30
CA LYS A 69 -14.42 36.00 -14.01
C LYS A 69 -14.76 36.03 -12.53
N LYS A 70 -14.05 35.26 -11.70
CA LYS A 70 -14.21 35.27 -10.23
C LYS A 70 -13.41 36.39 -9.56
N GLY A 71 -12.70 37.22 -10.32
CA GLY A 71 -11.88 38.31 -9.80
C GLY A 71 -10.68 37.83 -8.99
N LEU A 72 -10.16 36.62 -9.26
CA LEU A 72 -9.04 36.03 -8.52
C LEU A 72 -7.68 36.61 -8.92
N PHE A 73 -7.60 37.31 -10.06
CA PHE A 73 -6.35 37.84 -10.59
C PHE A 73 -6.28 39.36 -10.39
N ASP A 74 -5.18 39.84 -9.81
CA ASP A 74 -4.87 41.28 -9.76
C ASP A 74 -4.33 41.80 -11.11
N SER A 75 -3.72 40.93 -11.91
CA SER A 75 -3.12 41.28 -13.19
C SER A 75 -4.12 41.41 -14.35
N CYS A 76 -5.36 40.95 -14.16
CA CYS A 76 -6.38 40.91 -15.20
C CYS A 76 -7.75 41.21 -14.61
N GLU A 77 -8.43 42.21 -15.13
CA GLU A 77 -9.81 42.54 -14.74
C GLU A 77 -10.78 41.37 -15.04
N PRO A 78 -11.84 41.17 -14.24
CA PRO A 78 -12.73 40.01 -14.37
C PRO A 78 -13.38 39.80 -15.75
#